data_AF-A0A8B8R1X5-F1
#
_entry.id   AF-A0A8B8R1X5-F1
#
_cell.length_a   1.000
_cell.length_b   1.000
_cell.length_c   1.000
_cell.angle_alpha   90.00
_cell.angle_beta   90.00
_cell.angle_gamma   90.00
#
_symmetry.space_group_name_H-M   'P 1'
#
loop_
_entity.id
_entity.type
_entity.pdbx_description
1 polymer ?
#
loop_
_entity_poly.entity_id
_entity_poly.type
_entity_poly.pdbx_seq_one_letter_code
_entity_poly.pdbx_strand_id
1 'polypeptide(L)'
;MSNESLDASNAETKSNETEEVIKQDKTNDSKEDNTIDSYDSLREAYAETRKTGENKWLTCSSSCYIYLYRGGGEPSNNLASFDLDGTIIKPKSNKRIPKSATDWQFFSVWTKVKLQQAIKDNKARFVIFTNQNGVGLKIVALEEIQERIELVTNRLNVPCTVFVATEKDGFRKPATGMYKLFNESFNDNLPIDVEQSFYCGDAIGYPSHSDADIKFAQTLGLPFLPPDKFLRGVKPKIVPL
;
A
#
# COMPACT_ATOMS: atom_id res chain seq x y z
N MET A 1 -0.07 64.51 71.33
CA MET A 1 -1.51 64.36 71.61
C MET A 1 -1.85 62.93 71.25
N SER A 2 -1.78 62.04 72.24
CA SER A 2 -2.95 61.38 72.89
C SER A 2 -3.56 60.34 71.95
N ASN A 3 -3.17 59.07 72.08
CA ASN A 3 -3.77 58.02 72.95
C ASN A 3 -5.14 57.55 72.47
N GLU A 4 -5.37 56.25 72.74
CA GLU A 4 -6.59 55.45 72.61
C GLU A 4 -6.76 54.69 71.29
N SER A 5 -7.18 53.42 71.25
CA SER A 5 -7.30 52.35 72.25
C SER A 5 -7.89 51.13 71.49
N LEU A 6 -7.52 49.90 71.89
CA LEU A 6 -8.37 48.68 71.98
C LEU A 6 -9.04 48.20 70.66
N ASP A 7 -9.36 46.94 70.41
CA ASP A 7 -9.30 45.68 71.13
C ASP A 7 -9.43 44.54 70.10
N ALA A 8 -9.17 43.32 70.56
CA ALA A 8 -9.20 42.08 69.80
C ALA A 8 -10.57 41.70 69.18
N SER A 9 -10.55 40.93 68.08
CA SER A 9 -11.36 39.70 67.94
C SER A 9 -11.14 38.95 66.61
N ASN A 10 -10.73 37.69 66.76
CA ASN A 10 -11.10 36.48 66.01
C ASN A 10 -11.95 36.62 64.73
N ALA A 11 -11.48 36.00 63.63
CA ALA A 11 -12.11 34.80 63.06
C ALA A 11 -11.34 34.28 61.84
N GLU A 12 -10.76 33.08 62.02
CA GLU A 12 -10.56 32.00 61.05
C GLU A 12 -10.82 32.29 59.56
N THR A 13 -9.83 32.06 58.70
CA THR A 13 -9.96 31.08 57.60
C THR A 13 -8.58 30.59 57.14
N LYS A 14 -8.24 29.38 57.60
CA LYS A 14 -7.45 28.29 57.00
C LYS A 14 -6.35 28.63 55.98
N SER A 15 -5.15 28.41 56.48
CA SER A 15 -3.93 27.92 55.83
C SER A 15 -4.15 26.82 54.79
N ASN A 16 -3.27 26.76 53.79
CA ASN A 16 -2.34 25.64 53.66
C ASN A 16 -1.25 25.95 52.62
N GLU A 17 -0.02 26.01 53.13
CA GLU A 17 1.25 25.91 52.43
C GLU A 17 1.55 24.44 52.06
N THR A 18 2.33 24.30 50.99
CA THR A 18 3.44 23.34 50.75
C THR A 18 3.26 21.81 50.88
N GLU A 19 3.67 21.16 49.78
CA GLU A 19 4.47 19.92 49.67
C GLU A 19 4.04 18.67 50.45
N GLU A 20 3.64 17.61 49.72
CA GLU A 20 4.39 16.35 49.70
C GLU A 20 3.71 15.27 48.82
N VAL A 21 4.54 14.29 48.46
CA VAL A 21 4.24 12.90 48.06
C VAL A 21 4.17 12.58 46.55
N ILE A 22 5.36 12.23 46.05
CA ILE A 22 5.62 11.27 44.99
C ILE A 22 4.71 10.03 45.15
N LYS A 23 3.82 9.79 44.19
CA LYS A 23 3.29 8.46 43.89
C LYS A 23 3.40 8.18 42.40
N GLN A 24 3.95 7.00 42.15
CA GLN A 24 4.09 6.35 40.85
C GLN A 24 2.75 6.35 40.10
N ASP A 25 2.79 6.67 38.81
CA ASP A 25 1.86 6.10 37.85
C ASP A 25 2.65 5.58 36.64
N LYS A 26 2.83 4.26 36.63
CA LYS A 26 3.09 3.47 35.43
C LYS A 26 1.73 3.24 34.77
N THR A 27 1.57 3.66 33.53
CA THR A 27 0.64 3.14 32.49
C THR A 27 0.67 4.16 31.34
N ASN A 28 0.76 3.86 30.05
CA ASN A 28 0.77 2.62 29.30
C ASN A 28 1.65 2.85 28.07
N ASP A 29 2.72 2.08 27.98
CA ASP A 29 3.47 1.82 26.76
C ASP A 29 2.93 0.49 26.22
N SER A 30 2.10 0.52 25.16
CA SER A 30 1.61 -0.69 24.47
C SER A 30 0.86 -0.36 23.17
N LYS A 31 1.59 0.08 22.13
CA LYS A 31 1.09 0.03 20.75
C LYS A 31 2.13 -0.40 19.69
N GLU A 32 3.35 -0.79 20.07
CA GLU A 32 4.38 -1.18 19.10
C GLU A 32 4.61 -2.71 18.96
N ASP A 33 3.95 -3.56 19.75
CA ASP A 33 4.36 -4.98 19.87
C ASP A 33 3.54 -5.99 19.02
N ASN A 34 2.41 -5.60 18.41
CA ASN A 34 1.56 -6.54 17.63
C ASN A 34 1.80 -6.53 16.11
N THR A 35 2.55 -5.55 15.59
CA THR A 35 2.82 -5.43 14.14
C THR A 35 4.02 -6.27 13.69
N ILE A 36 4.96 -6.54 14.59
CA ILE A 36 6.21 -7.26 14.29
C ILE A 36 5.94 -8.74 14.04
N ASP A 37 5.16 -9.40 14.90
CA ASP A 37 4.72 -10.79 14.73
C ASP A 37 3.93 -11.01 13.41
N SER A 38 3.23 -9.96 12.96
CA SER A 38 2.48 -10.02 11.70
C SER A 38 3.39 -9.99 10.47
N TYR A 39 4.52 -9.28 10.50
CA TYR A 39 5.38 -9.17 9.31
C TYR A 39 6.33 -10.36 9.16
N ASP A 40 6.81 -10.92 10.27
CA ASP A 40 7.64 -12.13 10.23
C ASP A 40 6.85 -13.34 9.74
N SER A 41 5.61 -13.51 10.18
CA SER A 41 4.72 -14.56 9.63
C SER A 41 4.44 -14.37 8.13
N LEU A 42 4.33 -13.14 7.64
CA LEU A 42 4.21 -12.86 6.20
C LEU A 42 5.50 -13.22 5.44
N ARG A 43 6.68 -12.91 5.98
CA ARG A 43 7.98 -13.27 5.40
C ARG A 43 8.15 -14.78 5.29
N GLU A 44 7.82 -15.51 6.36
CA GLU A 44 7.86 -16.98 6.36
C GLU A 44 6.89 -17.57 5.33
N ALA A 45 5.66 -17.07 5.29
CA ALA A 45 4.66 -17.50 4.32
C ALA A 45 5.11 -17.22 2.88
N TYR A 46 5.74 -16.07 2.63
CA TYR A 46 6.32 -15.73 1.33
C TYR A 46 7.48 -16.66 0.97
N ALA A 47 8.43 -16.89 1.89
CA ALA A 47 9.57 -17.77 1.67
C ALA A 47 9.14 -19.20 1.34
N GLU A 48 8.11 -19.71 2.00
CA GLU A 48 7.57 -21.04 1.71
C GLU A 48 6.86 -21.07 0.35
N THR A 49 5.98 -20.10 0.09
CA THR A 49 5.22 -20.04 -1.17
C THR A 49 6.16 -19.89 -2.37
N ARG A 50 7.27 -19.16 -2.24
CA ARG A 50 8.32 -19.09 -3.27
C ARG A 50 8.91 -20.45 -3.61
N LYS A 51 9.23 -21.24 -2.59
CA LYS A 51 9.83 -22.58 -2.77
C LYS A 51 8.85 -23.53 -3.46
N THR A 52 7.58 -23.51 -3.07
CA THR A 52 6.56 -24.40 -3.66
C THR A 52 6.10 -23.92 -5.04
N GLY A 53 6.21 -22.62 -5.31
CA GLY A 53 5.71 -22.01 -6.54
C GLY A 53 4.18 -22.00 -6.63
N GLU A 54 3.50 -22.16 -5.50
CA GLU A 54 2.04 -22.17 -5.42
C GLU A 54 1.44 -20.76 -5.55
N ASN A 55 0.13 -20.72 -5.73
CA ASN A 55 -0.65 -19.49 -5.61
C ASN A 55 -1.18 -19.37 -4.19
N LYS A 56 -1.06 -18.20 -3.55
CA LYS A 56 -1.49 -18.01 -2.16
C LYS A 56 -2.00 -16.60 -1.88
N TRP A 57 -3.13 -16.53 -1.19
CA TRP A 57 -3.60 -15.30 -0.55
C TRP A 57 -3.06 -15.20 0.87
N LEU A 58 -2.61 -14.00 1.24
CA LEU A 58 -2.19 -13.62 2.58
C LEU A 58 -2.95 -12.35 3.00
N THR A 59 -3.07 -12.15 4.31
CA THR A 59 -3.72 -10.99 4.90
C THR A 59 -2.74 -10.29 5.82
N CYS A 60 -2.44 -9.02 5.55
CA CYS A 60 -1.62 -8.20 6.44
C CYS A 60 -2.45 -7.48 7.50
N SER A 61 -3.63 -7.00 7.11
CA SER A 61 -4.59 -6.36 7.99
C SER A 61 -6.00 -6.56 7.45
N SER A 62 -7.02 -6.06 8.14
CA SER A 62 -8.39 -6.00 7.62
C SER A 62 -8.54 -5.12 6.37
N SER A 63 -7.52 -4.32 6.03
CA SER A 63 -7.53 -3.37 4.92
C SER A 63 -6.47 -3.62 3.85
N CYS A 64 -5.59 -4.61 4.03
CA CYS A 64 -4.51 -4.93 3.10
C CYS A 64 -4.33 -6.43 2.91
N TYR A 65 -4.55 -6.89 1.67
CA TYR A 65 -4.44 -8.28 1.25
C TYR A 65 -3.32 -8.43 0.21
N ILE A 66 -2.72 -9.62 0.17
CA ILE A 66 -1.60 -9.93 -0.72
C ILE A 66 -1.90 -11.22 -1.48
N TYR A 67 -1.69 -11.21 -2.79
CA TYR A 67 -1.72 -12.42 -3.60
C TYR A 67 -0.35 -12.71 -4.18
N LEU A 68 0.12 -13.93 -3.94
CA LEU A 68 1.34 -14.48 -4.50
C LEU A 68 0.94 -15.39 -5.65
N TYR A 69 1.26 -15.00 -6.89
CA TYR A 69 1.05 -15.85 -8.06
C TYR A 69 2.37 -16.55 -8.42
N ARG A 70 2.33 -17.89 -8.54
CA ARG A 70 3.47 -18.76 -8.85
C ARG A 70 4.69 -18.47 -7.97
N GLY A 71 4.49 -18.47 -6.65
CA GLY A 71 5.52 -18.13 -5.67
C GLY A 71 5.70 -16.63 -5.41
N GLY A 72 5.11 -15.75 -6.23
CA GLY A 72 5.15 -14.30 -6.01
C GLY A 72 6.39 -13.59 -6.57
N GLY A 73 7.26 -14.31 -7.28
CA GLY A 73 8.50 -13.79 -7.86
C GLY A 73 9.64 -13.67 -6.86
N GLU A 74 10.87 -13.65 -7.38
CA GLU A 74 12.08 -13.51 -6.55
C GLU A 74 12.35 -12.06 -6.15
N PRO A 75 12.98 -11.83 -4.98
CA PRO A 75 13.57 -10.55 -4.62
C PRO A 75 14.49 -10.01 -5.70
N SER A 76 14.40 -8.69 -5.95
CA SER A 76 15.21 -8.02 -6.95
C SER A 76 15.37 -6.53 -6.61
N ASN A 77 16.51 -5.97 -7.00
CA ASN A 77 16.72 -4.52 -7.02
C ASN A 77 15.91 -3.85 -8.15
N ASN A 78 15.57 -4.59 -9.21
CA ASN A 78 14.84 -4.05 -10.36
C ASN A 78 13.35 -4.30 -10.18
N LEU A 79 12.52 -3.25 -10.28
CA LEU A 79 11.10 -3.30 -9.99
C LEU A 79 10.27 -2.78 -11.18
N ALA A 80 9.44 -3.65 -11.75
CA ALA A 80 8.40 -3.29 -12.69
C ALA A 80 7.07 -3.31 -11.93
N SER A 81 6.61 -2.13 -11.49
CA SER A 81 5.42 -2.00 -10.66
C SER A 81 4.28 -1.31 -11.39
N PHE A 82 3.06 -1.78 -11.18
CA PHE A 82 1.89 -1.36 -11.95
C PHE A 82 0.68 -1.12 -11.05
N ASP A 83 -0.20 -0.21 -11.45
CA ASP A 83 -1.61 -0.26 -11.08
C ASP A 83 -2.36 -1.39 -11.85
N LEU A 84 -3.57 -1.75 -11.41
CA LEU A 84 -4.40 -2.76 -12.06
C LEU A 84 -5.46 -2.15 -13.00
N ASP A 85 -6.44 -1.44 -12.43
CA ASP A 85 -7.67 -0.99 -13.10
C ASP A 85 -7.44 0.32 -13.86
N GLY A 86 -7.56 0.29 -15.18
CA GLY A 86 -7.20 1.41 -16.05
C GLY A 86 -5.77 1.33 -16.58
N THR A 87 -4.97 0.40 -16.06
CA THR A 87 -3.55 0.22 -16.39
C THR A 87 -3.26 -1.11 -17.07
N ILE A 88 -3.41 -2.22 -16.35
CA ILE A 88 -3.25 -3.58 -16.91
C ILE A 88 -4.56 -4.03 -17.57
N ILE A 89 -5.69 -3.78 -16.89
CA ILE A 89 -7.02 -4.16 -17.36
C ILE A 89 -7.94 -2.96 -17.46
N LYS A 90 -9.05 -3.15 -18.17
CA LYS A 90 -10.19 -2.23 -18.18
C LYS A 90 -11.49 -3.04 -18.28
N PRO A 91 -12.64 -2.48 -17.87
CA PRO A 91 -13.92 -3.17 -17.97
C PRO A 91 -14.23 -3.60 -19.41
N LYS A 92 -14.73 -4.82 -19.61
CA LYS A 92 -15.16 -5.30 -20.93
C LYS A 92 -16.49 -4.66 -21.34
N SER A 93 -17.35 -4.39 -20.37
CA SER A 93 -18.66 -3.78 -20.54
C SER A 93 -18.65 -2.28 -20.85
N ASN A 94 -17.47 -1.64 -20.87
CA ASN A 94 -17.29 -0.18 -20.94
C ASN A 94 -18.01 0.60 -19.82
N LYS A 95 -18.48 -0.07 -18.76
CA LYS A 95 -19.01 0.59 -17.57
C LYS A 95 -17.87 1.02 -16.66
N ARG A 96 -18.11 2.04 -15.84
CA ARG A 96 -17.14 2.51 -14.84
C ARG A 96 -16.89 1.49 -13.72
N ILE A 97 -17.93 0.76 -13.31
CA ILE A 97 -17.85 -0.31 -12.31
C ILE A 97 -18.00 -1.64 -13.05
N PRO A 98 -17.04 -2.57 -12.93
CA PRO A 98 -17.18 -3.93 -13.49
C PRO A 98 -18.43 -4.63 -12.95
N LYS A 99 -19.09 -5.42 -13.79
CA LYS A 99 -20.31 -6.16 -13.41
C LYS A 99 -20.03 -7.45 -12.64
N SER A 100 -18.83 -7.99 -12.75
CA SER A 100 -18.42 -9.28 -12.18
C SER A 100 -16.89 -9.39 -12.15
N ALA A 101 -16.38 -10.44 -11.50
CA ALA A 101 -14.97 -10.83 -11.55
C ALA A 101 -14.44 -11.08 -12.97
N THR A 102 -15.33 -11.39 -13.93
CA THR A 102 -15.00 -11.68 -15.33
C THR A 102 -15.20 -10.49 -16.27
N ASP A 103 -15.73 -9.35 -15.80
CA ASP A 103 -15.97 -8.16 -16.62
C ASP A 103 -14.70 -7.31 -16.80
N TRP A 104 -13.68 -7.91 -17.40
CA TRP A 104 -12.43 -7.24 -17.72
C TRP A 104 -11.87 -7.72 -19.06
N GLN A 105 -11.01 -6.88 -19.63
CA GLN A 105 -10.13 -7.19 -20.74
C GLN A 105 -8.81 -6.47 -20.49
N PHE A 106 -7.73 -6.91 -21.15
CA PHE A 106 -6.48 -6.15 -21.10
C PHE A 106 -6.70 -4.72 -21.61
N PHE A 107 -6.00 -3.76 -21.01
CA PHE A 107 -6.06 -2.34 -21.38
C PHE A 107 -5.86 -2.13 -22.89
N SER A 108 -4.95 -2.91 -23.47
CA SER A 108 -4.71 -3.06 -24.91
C SER A 108 -4.42 -4.51 -25.27
N VAL A 109 -4.59 -4.87 -26.54
CA VAL A 109 -4.16 -6.17 -27.09
C VAL A 109 -2.66 -6.43 -26.88
N TRP A 110 -1.87 -5.36 -26.74
CA TRP A 110 -0.42 -5.42 -26.53
C TRP A 110 0.01 -5.50 -25.07
N THR A 111 -0.90 -5.29 -24.10
CA THR A 111 -0.55 -5.17 -22.67
C THR A 111 0.24 -6.37 -22.17
N LYS A 112 -0.26 -7.59 -22.42
CA LYS A 112 0.40 -8.82 -21.96
C LYS A 112 1.83 -8.92 -22.50
N VAL A 113 2.00 -8.76 -23.82
CA VAL A 113 3.31 -8.92 -24.47
C VAL A 113 4.30 -7.85 -24.00
N LYS A 114 3.88 -6.58 -23.92
CA LYS A 114 4.73 -5.48 -23.47
C LYS A 114 5.13 -5.62 -22.00
N LEU A 115 4.20 -6.05 -21.14
CA LEU A 115 4.46 -6.30 -19.73
C LEU A 115 5.46 -7.44 -19.54
N GLN A 116 5.25 -8.58 -20.20
CA GLN A 116 6.18 -9.71 -20.17
C GLN A 116 7.57 -9.32 -20.68
N GLN A 117 7.64 -8.53 -21.76
CA GLN A 117 8.90 -8.06 -22.32
C GLN A 117 9.65 -7.15 -21.33
N ALA A 118 8.98 -6.16 -20.75
CA ALA A 118 9.60 -5.23 -19.80
C ALA A 118 10.17 -5.95 -18.57
N ILE A 119 9.44 -6.95 -18.05
CA ILE A 119 9.89 -7.77 -16.92
C ILE A 119 11.14 -8.58 -17.29
N LYS A 120 11.13 -9.21 -18.47
CA LYS A 120 12.24 -10.03 -18.94
C LYS A 120 13.50 -9.20 -19.22
N ASP A 121 13.36 -8.10 -19.96
CA ASP A 121 14.50 -7.28 -20.38
C ASP A 121 15.22 -6.64 -19.21
N ASN A 122 14.46 -6.16 -18.23
CA ASN A 122 15.02 -5.52 -17.05
C ASN A 122 15.32 -6.51 -15.92
N LYS A 123 15.05 -7.81 -16.11
CA LYS A 123 15.09 -8.83 -15.04
C LYS A 123 14.37 -8.35 -13.77
N ALA A 124 13.25 -7.68 -13.99
CA ALA A 124 12.57 -6.95 -12.94
C ALA A 124 11.59 -7.84 -12.21
N ARG A 125 11.47 -7.63 -10.90
CA ARG A 125 10.37 -8.17 -10.14
C ARG A 125 9.07 -7.49 -10.57
N PHE A 126 8.01 -8.28 -10.75
CA PHE A 126 6.70 -7.78 -11.11
C PHE A 126 5.78 -7.64 -9.89
N VAL A 127 5.29 -6.42 -9.67
CA VAL A 127 4.40 -6.10 -8.54
C VAL A 127 3.21 -5.29 -9.02
N ILE A 128 2.03 -5.59 -8.48
CA ILE A 128 0.81 -4.80 -8.71
C ILE A 128 0.40 -4.16 -7.38
N PHE A 129 0.15 -2.85 -7.40
CA PHE A 129 -0.39 -2.09 -6.27
C PHE A 129 -1.75 -1.53 -6.66
N THR A 130 -2.84 -2.07 -6.08
CA THR A 130 -4.21 -1.70 -6.46
C THR A 130 -5.03 -1.16 -5.30
N ASN A 131 -5.77 -0.09 -5.56
CA ASN A 131 -6.70 0.54 -4.62
C ASN A 131 -8.13 0.01 -4.86
N GLN A 132 -8.68 -0.81 -3.96
CA GLN A 132 -9.97 -1.50 -4.10
C GLN A 132 -11.00 -1.04 -3.04
N ASN A 133 -11.21 0.26 -2.92
CA ASN A 133 -12.11 0.87 -1.93
C ASN A 133 -13.59 0.46 -2.06
N GLY A 134 -13.97 -0.18 -3.17
CA GLY A 134 -15.29 -0.79 -3.31
C GLY A 134 -15.55 -1.88 -2.26
N VAL A 135 -14.50 -2.57 -1.79
CA VAL A 135 -14.58 -3.58 -0.73
C VAL A 135 -14.89 -2.94 0.62
N GLY A 136 -14.10 -1.94 1.05
CA GLY A 136 -14.35 -1.23 2.31
C GLY A 136 -15.71 -0.52 2.37
N LEU A 137 -16.16 0.00 1.22
CA LEU A 137 -17.50 0.57 1.08
C LEU A 137 -18.62 -0.48 0.95
N LYS A 138 -18.31 -1.77 0.97
CA LYS A 138 -19.26 -2.89 0.79
C LYS A 138 -20.06 -2.82 -0.51
N ILE A 139 -19.50 -2.19 -1.55
CA ILE A 139 -20.07 -2.10 -2.89
C ILE A 139 -19.74 -3.36 -3.70
N VAL A 140 -18.57 -3.94 -3.46
CA VAL A 140 -18.08 -5.16 -4.12
C VAL A 140 -17.56 -6.11 -3.04
N ALA A 141 -17.84 -7.41 -3.18
CA ALA A 141 -17.31 -8.42 -2.27
C ALA A 141 -15.80 -8.59 -2.45
N LEU A 142 -15.06 -8.90 -1.38
CA LEU A 142 -13.62 -9.14 -1.46
C LEU A 142 -13.32 -10.32 -2.40
N GLU A 143 -14.12 -11.37 -2.32
CA GLU A 143 -14.00 -12.60 -3.09
C GLU A 143 -14.08 -12.32 -4.61
N GLU A 144 -14.90 -11.35 -5.03
CA GLU A 144 -14.99 -10.97 -6.44
C GLU A 144 -13.70 -10.29 -6.92
N ILE A 145 -13.09 -9.45 -6.07
CA ILE A 145 -11.80 -8.82 -6.38
C ILE A 145 -10.69 -9.87 -6.41
N GLN A 146 -10.71 -10.83 -5.47
CA GLN A 146 -9.74 -11.92 -5.44
C GLN A 146 -9.83 -12.78 -6.71
N GLU A 147 -11.03 -13.23 -7.09
CA GLU A 147 -11.26 -14.00 -8.31
C GLU A 147 -10.78 -13.22 -9.55
N ARG A 148 -11.07 -11.92 -9.65
CA ARG A 148 -10.58 -11.08 -10.76
C ARG A 148 -9.05 -11.08 -10.82
N ILE A 149 -8.37 -10.88 -9.69
CA ILE A 149 -6.90 -10.85 -9.62
C ILE A 149 -6.32 -12.21 -10.05
N GLU A 150 -6.91 -13.32 -9.62
CA GLU A 150 -6.50 -14.67 -10.03
C GLU A 150 -6.64 -14.87 -11.54
N LEU A 151 -7.78 -14.48 -12.11
CA LEU A 151 -8.03 -14.58 -13.55
C LEU A 151 -7.03 -13.74 -14.37
N VAL A 152 -6.73 -12.51 -13.92
CA VAL A 152 -5.80 -11.60 -14.60
C VAL A 152 -4.37 -12.13 -14.52
N THR A 153 -3.90 -12.48 -13.33
CA THR A 153 -2.54 -12.98 -13.11
C THR A 153 -2.30 -14.31 -13.84
N ASN A 154 -3.29 -15.21 -13.85
CA ASN A 154 -3.26 -16.42 -14.66
C ASN A 154 -3.13 -16.11 -16.17
N ARG A 155 -3.82 -15.07 -16.66
CA ARG A 155 -3.74 -14.69 -18.07
C ARG A 155 -2.41 -14.01 -18.42
N LEU A 156 -1.85 -13.21 -17.52
CA LEU A 156 -0.51 -12.64 -17.64
C LEU A 156 0.56 -13.74 -17.62
N ASN A 157 0.38 -14.75 -16.77
CA ASN A 157 1.29 -15.90 -16.61
C ASN A 157 2.73 -15.46 -16.35
N VAL A 158 2.92 -14.57 -15.38
CA VAL A 158 4.24 -14.13 -14.89
C VAL A 158 4.19 -14.13 -13.37
N PRO A 159 5.15 -14.77 -12.67
CA PRO A 159 5.22 -14.71 -11.20
C PRO A 159 5.16 -13.26 -10.71
N CYS A 160 4.26 -12.97 -9.77
CA CYS A 160 4.06 -11.61 -9.27
C CYS A 160 3.44 -11.57 -7.88
N THR A 161 3.68 -10.46 -7.20
CA THR A 161 3.02 -10.12 -5.93
C THR A 161 1.99 -9.01 -6.19
N VAL A 162 0.75 -9.21 -5.75
CA VAL A 162 -0.32 -8.21 -5.85
C VAL A 162 -0.70 -7.73 -4.46
N PHE A 163 -0.66 -6.42 -4.23
CA PHE A 163 -1.10 -5.78 -3.00
C PHE A 163 -2.42 -5.05 -3.22
N VAL A 164 -3.37 -5.29 -2.32
CA VAL A 164 -4.76 -4.83 -2.44
C VAL A 164 -5.13 -4.01 -1.20
N ALA A 165 -5.25 -2.69 -1.36
CA ALA A 165 -5.71 -1.79 -0.31
C ALA A 165 -7.23 -1.57 -0.42
N THR A 166 -8.01 -1.98 0.58
CA THR A 166 -9.48 -1.98 0.53
C THR A 166 -10.14 -0.79 1.25
N GLU A 167 -9.37 0.00 2.00
CA GLU A 167 -9.85 1.14 2.78
C GLU A 167 -9.11 2.45 2.43
N LYS A 168 -9.51 3.56 3.05
CA LYS A 168 -8.82 4.86 2.97
C LYS A 168 -7.85 5.05 4.13
N ASP A 169 -6.77 4.28 4.14
CA ASP A 169 -5.75 4.31 5.18
C ASP A 169 -4.33 4.39 4.60
N GLY A 170 -3.31 4.10 5.42
CA GLY A 170 -1.90 4.17 5.03
C GLY A 170 -1.48 3.19 3.94
N PHE A 171 -2.29 2.16 3.63
CA PHE A 171 -2.01 1.25 2.51
C PHE A 171 -2.50 1.83 1.18
N ARG A 172 -3.48 2.73 1.19
CA ARG A 172 -4.08 3.28 -0.03
C ARG A 172 -3.16 4.29 -0.72
N LYS A 173 -2.83 4.05 -1.99
CA LYS A 173 -2.10 5.03 -2.82
C LYS A 173 -2.84 6.38 -2.81
N PRO A 174 -2.15 7.52 -2.66
CA PRO A 174 -0.70 7.69 -2.80
C PRO A 174 0.15 7.40 -1.55
N ALA A 175 -0.45 6.95 -0.43
CA ALA A 175 0.34 6.52 0.72
C ALA A 175 1.22 5.30 0.37
N THR A 176 2.35 5.16 1.07
CA THR A 176 3.39 4.18 0.72
C THR A 176 3.26 2.86 1.46
N GLY A 177 2.18 2.61 2.21
CA GLY A 177 2.08 1.44 3.09
C GLY A 177 2.24 0.11 2.36
N MET A 178 1.59 -0.06 1.20
CA MET A 178 1.78 -1.28 0.39
C MET A 178 3.22 -1.43 -0.10
N TYR A 179 3.91 -0.34 -0.45
CA TYR A 179 5.30 -0.38 -0.89
C TYR A 179 6.27 -0.72 0.25
N LYS A 180 6.05 -0.15 1.44
CA LYS A 180 6.86 -0.48 2.63
C LYS A 180 6.73 -1.96 2.96
N LEU A 181 5.50 -2.47 3.01
CA LEU A 181 5.24 -3.90 3.20
C LEU A 181 5.91 -4.76 2.13
N PHE A 182 5.82 -4.36 0.86
CA PHE A 182 6.51 -5.02 -0.24
C PHE A 182 8.02 -5.11 0.02
N ASN A 183 8.67 -3.98 0.31
CA ASN A 183 10.11 -3.92 0.44
C ASN A 183 10.59 -4.74 1.65
N GLU A 184 9.91 -4.59 2.78
CA GLU A 184 10.30 -5.16 4.06
C GLU A 184 10.00 -6.65 4.19
N SER A 185 8.89 -7.13 3.63
CA SER A 185 8.42 -8.49 3.86
C SER A 185 8.46 -9.37 2.62
N PHE A 186 8.47 -8.78 1.44
CA PHE A 186 8.42 -9.52 0.19
C PHE A 186 9.67 -9.33 -0.66
N ASN A 187 10.49 -8.29 -0.48
CA ASN A 187 11.68 -8.03 -1.30
C ASN A 187 13.03 -8.18 -0.56
N ASP A 188 13.04 -8.89 0.57
CA ASP A 188 14.23 -9.09 1.41
C ASP A 188 14.95 -7.78 1.78
N ASN A 189 14.21 -6.66 1.87
CA ASN A 189 14.74 -5.31 2.07
C ASN A 189 15.83 -4.89 1.06
N LEU A 190 15.85 -5.49 -0.13
CA LEU A 190 16.80 -5.11 -1.16
C LEU A 190 16.54 -3.67 -1.64
N PRO A 191 17.59 -2.85 -1.79
CA PRO A 191 17.44 -1.50 -2.30
C PRO A 191 16.97 -1.51 -3.76
N ILE A 192 16.04 -0.64 -4.13
CA ILE A 192 15.56 -0.55 -5.51
C ILE A 192 16.54 0.26 -6.37
N ASP A 193 16.95 -0.32 -7.49
CA ASP A 193 17.65 0.38 -8.57
C ASP A 193 16.63 1.22 -9.34
N VAL A 194 16.63 2.52 -9.05
CA VAL A 194 15.72 3.50 -9.63
C VAL A 194 15.83 3.58 -11.15
N GLU A 195 17.02 3.38 -11.73
CA GLU A 195 17.22 3.49 -13.18
C GLU A 195 16.62 2.30 -13.95
N GLN A 196 16.56 1.13 -13.30
CA GLN A 196 15.99 -0.10 -13.85
C GLN A 196 14.55 -0.36 -13.40
N SER A 197 13.96 0.58 -12.66
CA SER A 197 12.65 0.44 -12.04
C SER A 197 11.66 1.49 -12.52
N PHE A 198 10.37 1.19 -12.41
CA PHE A 198 9.32 2.14 -12.71
C PHE A 198 7.99 1.78 -12.03
N TYR A 199 7.13 2.79 -11.92
CA TYR A 199 5.71 2.64 -11.65
C TYR A 199 4.88 3.02 -12.88
N CYS A 200 3.91 2.19 -13.26
CA CYS A 200 2.99 2.47 -14.35
C CYS A 200 1.55 2.56 -13.82
N GLY A 201 0.84 3.64 -14.13
CA GLY A 201 -0.52 3.88 -13.62
C GLY A 201 -1.31 4.92 -14.42
N ASP A 202 -2.63 4.91 -14.33
CA ASP A 202 -3.54 5.81 -15.07
C ASP A 202 -4.04 6.99 -14.23
N ALA A 203 -3.91 6.93 -12.89
CA ALA A 203 -4.30 8.01 -12.00
C ALA A 203 -3.23 9.13 -11.98
N ILE A 204 -3.25 9.98 -13.02
CA ILE A 204 -2.25 11.03 -13.28
C ILE A 204 -2.75 12.47 -13.03
N GLY A 205 -3.93 12.64 -12.44
CA GLY A 205 -4.61 13.93 -12.38
C GLY A 205 -5.33 14.25 -13.69
N TYR A 206 -5.89 15.46 -13.81
CA TYR A 206 -6.78 15.82 -14.92
C TYR A 206 -6.22 15.43 -16.30
N PRO A 207 -7.01 14.76 -17.18
CA PRO A 207 -8.44 14.45 -17.06
C PRO A 207 -8.77 13.13 -16.32
N SER A 208 -7.79 12.47 -15.70
CA SER A 208 -8.02 11.26 -14.89
C SER A 208 -8.82 11.59 -13.62
N HIS A 209 -9.50 10.58 -13.10
CA HIS A 209 -10.38 10.68 -11.94
C HIS A 209 -9.63 10.84 -10.61
N SER A 210 -8.32 10.61 -10.61
CA SER A 210 -7.43 10.71 -9.46
C SER A 210 -6.00 10.97 -9.93
N ASP A 211 -5.14 11.40 -9.01
CA ASP A 211 -3.69 11.58 -9.16
C ASP A 211 -2.90 10.61 -8.25
N ALA A 212 -3.54 9.55 -7.75
CA ALA A 212 -2.96 8.63 -6.78
C ALA A 212 -1.69 7.92 -7.30
N ASP A 213 -1.63 7.56 -8.59
CA ASP A 213 -0.53 6.81 -9.16
C ASP A 213 0.71 7.67 -9.40
N ILE A 214 0.51 8.86 -9.96
CA ILE A 214 1.62 9.81 -10.17
C ILE A 214 2.21 10.27 -8.83
N LYS A 215 1.36 10.54 -7.84
CA LYS A 215 1.80 10.91 -6.48
C LYS A 215 2.47 9.76 -5.74
N PHE A 216 2.00 8.53 -5.92
CA PHE A 216 2.67 7.34 -5.38
C PHE A 216 4.09 7.21 -5.95
N ALA A 217 4.25 7.30 -7.27
CA ALA A 217 5.56 7.25 -7.91
C ALA A 217 6.49 8.38 -7.48
N GLN A 218 5.98 9.62 -7.41
CA GLN A 218 6.73 10.79 -6.92
C GLN A 218 7.22 10.58 -5.49
N THR A 219 6.34 10.10 -4.60
CA THR A 219 6.67 9.86 -3.18
C THR A 219 7.74 8.78 -3.02
N LEU A 220 7.74 7.77 -3.90
CA LEU A 220 8.73 6.70 -3.91
C LEU A 220 10.03 7.06 -4.65
N GLY A 221 10.06 8.20 -5.37
CA GLY A 221 11.18 8.55 -6.24
C GLY A 221 11.35 7.59 -7.44
N LEU A 222 10.28 6.94 -7.88
CA LEU A 222 10.32 6.00 -9.01
C LEU A 222 10.02 6.70 -10.34
N PRO A 223 10.68 6.30 -11.43
CA PRO A 223 10.27 6.71 -12.76
C PRO A 223 8.83 6.30 -13.04
N PHE A 224 8.05 7.19 -13.67
CA PHE A 224 6.63 6.99 -13.88
C PHE A 224 6.28 6.88 -15.38
N LEU A 225 5.26 6.06 -15.68
CA LEU A 225 4.66 5.95 -17.00
C LEU A 225 3.12 5.85 -16.93
N PRO A 226 2.40 6.65 -17.73
CA PRO A 226 1.04 6.33 -18.11
C PRO A 226 0.98 5.05 -18.97
N PRO A 227 -0.09 4.23 -18.88
CA PRO A 227 -0.19 2.96 -19.59
C PRO A 227 -0.08 3.10 -21.12
N ASP A 228 -0.60 4.17 -21.71
CA ASP A 228 -0.46 4.43 -23.15
C ASP A 228 0.99 4.76 -23.56
N LYS A 229 1.76 5.43 -22.69
CA LYS A 229 3.20 5.68 -22.88
C LYS A 229 4.01 4.40 -22.72
N PHE A 230 3.68 3.58 -21.71
CA PHE A 230 4.28 2.26 -21.52
C PHE A 230 4.12 1.37 -22.75
N LEU A 231 2.91 1.26 -23.30
CA LEU A 231 2.64 0.44 -24.48
C LEU A 231 3.41 0.89 -25.73
N ARG A 232 3.68 2.19 -25.85
CA ARG A 232 4.48 2.76 -26.94
C ARG A 232 5.99 2.60 -26.74
N GLY A 233 6.43 2.02 -25.62
CA GLY A 233 7.85 1.85 -25.31
C GLY A 233 8.56 3.15 -24.98
N VAL A 234 7.82 4.15 -24.48
CA VAL A 234 8.44 5.38 -23.96
C VAL A 234 9.24 5.02 -22.71
N LYS A 235 10.46 5.54 -22.60
CA LYS A 235 11.27 5.35 -21.40
C LYS A 235 10.61 6.03 -20.19
N PRO A 236 10.48 5.34 -19.04
CA PRO A 236 10.07 5.96 -17.80
C PRO A 236 10.94 7.16 -17.43
N LYS A 237 10.37 8.15 -16.75
CA LYS A 237 11.11 9.31 -16.24
C LYS A 237 10.69 9.63 -14.82
N ILE A 238 11.63 10.12 -14.03
CA ILE A 238 11.31 10.72 -12.73
C ILE A 238 10.38 11.90 -12.96
N VAL A 239 9.31 11.94 -12.17
CA VAL A 239 8.40 13.08 -12.11
C VAL A 239 8.70 13.80 -10.79
N PRO A 240 9.05 15.09 -10.81
CA PRO A 240 9.29 15.85 -9.58
C PRO A 240 7.98 16.02 -8.80
N LEU A 241 8.07 16.15 -7.47
CA LEU A 241 6.95 16.47 -6.58
C LEU A 241 6.29 17.81 -6.94
#